data_AF-A0A7S1F5G9-F1
#
_entry.id   AF-A0A7S1F5G9-F1
#
_cell.length_a   1.000
_cell.length_b   1.000
_cell.length_c   1.000
_cell.angle_alpha   90.00
_cell.angle_beta   90.00
_cell.angle_gamma   90.00
#
_symmetry.space_group_name_H-M   'P 1'
#
loop_
_entity.id
_entity.type
_entity.pdbx_description
1 polymer ?
#
loop_
_entity_poly.entity_id
_entity_poly.type
_entity_poly.pdbx_seq_one_letter_code
_entity_poly.pdbx_strand_id
1 'polypeptide(L)'
;DKISNTSLSTRVCQEFNAAVVSYGQRETYSNFSAYLEGWDFWSLMMGGPGLCLLALLCWFFLVAGDFLQNIEFGMALLHSGLHGGPTVVISPYEIRALARWRVAVLLLLVLLPRAIVSLVLFYAGAKFLIYTPSLDDLILNAMALGFVMDLDEMLFAFVPPRVRSAVQSSEPLRLGRFCRRLSPSYVRPWFLLVVGGAMFLSVHFLFLDVLNRMQLAQDTMCGGNTAFVYTMDPSTGVVLRGVTALSPELNVSAYSFRAVLQESGLQVRELADELSWDNSWVPDAESMSVSMSREWIEVWGGARDGG
;
A
#
# COMPACT_ATOMS: atom_id res chain seq x y z
N ASP A 1 -20.75 23.80 7.12
CA ASP A 1 -19.77 24.89 7.33
C ASP A 1 -20.42 26.19 6.85
N LYS A 2 -20.28 27.30 7.59
CA LYS A 2 -20.84 28.61 7.17
C LYS A 2 -20.19 29.13 5.88
N ILE A 3 -18.98 28.64 5.56
CA ILE A 3 -18.19 29.13 4.43
C ILE A 3 -18.61 28.44 3.12
N SER A 4 -18.75 27.11 3.12
CA SER A 4 -19.07 26.35 1.91
C SER A 4 -20.55 25.98 1.79
N ASN A 5 -21.34 26.13 2.87
CA ASN A 5 -22.73 25.66 2.97
C ASN A 5 -22.96 24.20 2.55
N THR A 6 -21.89 23.40 2.54
CA THR A 6 -21.88 21.98 2.15
C THR A 6 -21.53 21.10 3.35
N SER A 7 -21.95 19.84 3.29
CA SER A 7 -21.59 18.83 4.28
C SER A 7 -20.13 18.41 4.15
N LEU A 8 -19.58 17.86 5.24
CA LEU A 8 -18.22 17.32 5.25
C LEU A 8 -18.08 16.13 4.30
N SER A 9 -19.05 15.22 4.31
CA SER A 9 -19.09 14.05 3.44
C SER A 9 -19.09 14.45 1.96
N THR A 10 -19.93 15.41 1.55
CA THR A 10 -19.94 15.90 0.16
C THR A 10 -18.57 16.46 -0.24
N ARG A 11 -17.89 17.20 0.65
CA ARG A 11 -16.54 17.75 0.38
C ARG A 11 -15.48 16.66 0.25
N VAL A 12 -15.54 15.61 1.06
CA VAL A 12 -14.61 14.46 0.99
C VAL A 12 -14.80 13.72 -0.33
N CYS A 13 -16.04 13.43 -0.71
CA CYS A 13 -16.37 12.67 -1.92
C CYS A 13 -16.12 13.43 -3.23
N GLN A 14 -16.17 14.77 -3.18
CA GLN A 14 -15.80 15.65 -4.30
C GLN A 14 -14.29 15.99 -4.31
N GLU A 15 -13.48 15.34 -3.47
CA GLU A 15 -12.03 15.57 -3.35
C GLU A 15 -11.66 17.06 -3.11
N PHE A 16 -12.51 17.79 -2.39
CA PHE A 16 -12.39 19.23 -2.27
C PHE A 16 -11.14 19.66 -1.48
N ASN A 17 -10.25 20.42 -2.12
CA ASN A 17 -8.91 20.76 -1.61
C ASN A 17 -8.90 21.61 -0.33
N ALA A 18 -9.95 22.36 0.00
CA ALA A 18 -9.98 23.20 1.21
C ALA A 18 -10.46 22.47 2.48
N ALA A 19 -10.63 21.15 2.45
CA ALA A 19 -11.14 20.39 3.59
C ALA A 19 -10.03 20.10 4.64
N VAL A 20 -9.62 21.13 5.39
CA VAL A 20 -8.53 21.04 6.39
C VAL A 20 -8.87 20.07 7.54
N VAL A 21 -10.13 20.02 7.98
CA VAL A 21 -10.57 19.22 9.13
C VAL A 21 -10.75 17.73 8.78
N SER A 22 -10.84 17.37 7.50
CA SER A 22 -11.05 15.98 7.02
C SER A 22 -10.00 15.53 6.01
N TYR A 23 -8.77 16.05 6.11
CA TYR A 23 -7.69 15.72 5.19
C TYR A 23 -7.45 14.20 5.09
N GLY A 24 -7.36 13.50 6.22
CA GLY A 24 -7.11 12.05 6.24
C GLY A 24 -8.22 11.20 5.60
N GLN A 25 -9.49 11.63 5.74
CA GLN A 25 -10.62 10.94 5.09
C GLN A 25 -10.60 11.16 3.57
N ARG A 26 -10.26 12.38 3.13
CA ARG A 26 -10.10 12.72 1.70
C ARG A 26 -8.94 11.96 1.07
N GLU A 27 -7.79 11.93 1.73
CA GLU A 27 -6.61 11.17 1.27
C GLU A 27 -6.92 9.68 1.17
N THR A 28 -7.57 9.11 2.18
CA THR A 28 -8.00 7.71 2.15
C THR A 28 -8.96 7.42 1.00
N TYR A 29 -9.93 8.31 0.77
CA TYR A 29 -10.86 8.21 -0.36
C TYR A 29 -10.16 8.29 -1.72
N SER A 30 -9.24 9.25 -1.89
CA SER A 30 -8.47 9.45 -3.12
C SER A 30 -7.54 8.26 -3.41
N ASN A 31 -6.96 7.67 -2.35
CA ASN A 31 -6.22 6.42 -2.48
C ASN A 31 -7.13 5.28 -2.95
N PHE A 32 -8.33 5.11 -2.38
CA PHE A 32 -9.26 4.07 -2.83
C PHE A 32 -9.77 4.29 -4.25
N SER A 33 -10.08 5.53 -4.62
CA SER A 33 -10.51 5.86 -5.99
C SER A 33 -9.43 5.49 -7.01
N ALA A 34 -8.14 5.76 -6.73
CA ALA A 34 -7.04 5.37 -7.58
C ALA A 34 -6.89 3.84 -7.80
N TYR A 35 -7.37 3.02 -6.87
CA TYR A 35 -7.41 1.56 -7.02
C TYR A 35 -8.68 1.06 -7.75
N LEU A 36 -9.77 1.81 -7.71
CA LEU A 36 -11.07 1.42 -8.26
C LEU A 36 -11.37 2.06 -9.62
N GLU A 37 -10.54 3.02 -10.06
CA GLU A 37 -10.75 3.78 -11.29
C GLU A 37 -10.42 2.97 -12.55
N GLY A 38 -11.44 2.76 -13.39
CA GLY A 38 -11.31 2.22 -14.74
C GLY A 38 -11.11 0.69 -14.77
N TRP A 39 -12.06 -0.01 -15.38
CA TRP A 39 -11.97 -1.45 -15.66
C TRP A 39 -11.38 -1.77 -17.04
N ASP A 40 -10.84 -0.76 -17.72
CA ASP A 40 -10.18 -0.94 -19.00
C ASP A 40 -8.83 -1.64 -18.81
N PHE A 41 -8.40 -2.40 -19.82
CA PHE A 41 -7.14 -3.16 -19.73
C PHE A 41 -5.93 -2.28 -19.40
N TRP A 42 -5.85 -1.07 -19.98
CA TRP A 42 -4.75 -0.14 -19.75
C TRP A 42 -4.76 0.49 -18.36
N SER A 43 -5.93 0.80 -17.79
CA SER A 43 -6.05 1.28 -16.41
C SER A 43 -5.79 0.15 -15.41
N LEU A 44 -6.16 -1.09 -15.73
CA LEU A 44 -5.80 -2.23 -14.89
C LEU A 44 -4.28 -2.49 -14.89
N MET A 45 -3.59 -2.26 -16.01
CA MET A 45 -2.13 -2.46 -16.12
C MET A 45 -1.31 -1.30 -15.55
N MET A 46 -1.71 -0.05 -15.79
CA MET A 46 -0.95 1.14 -15.37
C MET A 46 -1.56 1.91 -14.19
N GLY A 47 -2.76 1.56 -13.75
CA GLY A 47 -3.41 2.13 -12.57
C GLY A 47 -3.03 1.42 -11.27
N GLY A 48 -3.72 1.77 -10.18
CA GLY A 48 -3.40 1.28 -8.84
C GLY A 48 -3.32 -0.25 -8.71
N PRO A 49 -4.28 -1.02 -9.25
CA PRO A 49 -4.24 -2.48 -9.21
C PRO A 49 -3.02 -3.06 -9.92
N GLY A 50 -2.65 -2.51 -11.08
CA GLY A 50 -1.53 -2.98 -11.89
C GLY A 50 -0.19 -2.80 -11.18
N LEU A 51 0.01 -1.64 -10.55
CA LEU A 51 1.20 -1.37 -9.74
C LEU A 51 1.31 -2.34 -8.55
N CYS A 52 0.19 -2.62 -7.86
CA CYS A 52 0.15 -3.62 -6.80
C CYS A 52 0.49 -5.02 -7.29
N LEU A 53 -0.05 -5.44 -8.44
CA LEU A 53 0.25 -6.74 -9.05
C LEU A 53 1.70 -6.85 -9.48
N LEU A 54 2.28 -5.78 -10.03
CA LEU A 54 3.69 -5.71 -10.42
C LEU A 54 4.61 -5.78 -9.19
N ALA A 55 4.30 -5.03 -8.13
CA ALA A 55 5.05 -5.09 -6.87
C ALA A 55 5.01 -6.50 -6.27
N LEU A 56 3.84 -7.14 -6.26
CA LEU A 56 3.70 -8.54 -5.83
C LEU A 56 4.46 -9.51 -6.72
N LEU A 57 4.40 -9.35 -8.03
CA LEU A 57 5.14 -10.20 -8.97
C LEU A 57 6.64 -10.10 -8.73
N CYS A 58 7.17 -8.88 -8.60
CA CYS A 58 8.58 -8.64 -8.24
C CYS A 58 8.93 -9.28 -6.89
N TRP A 59 8.10 -9.09 -5.86
CA TRP A 59 8.30 -9.71 -4.55
C TRP A 59 8.35 -11.24 -4.64
N PHE A 60 7.44 -11.83 -5.40
CA PHE A 60 7.35 -13.28 -5.56
C PHE A 60 8.58 -13.80 -6.29
N PHE A 61 9.07 -13.10 -7.32
CA PHE A 61 10.32 -13.47 -8.01
C PHE A 61 11.56 -13.35 -7.12
N LEU A 62 11.65 -12.32 -6.28
CA LEU A 62 12.75 -12.16 -5.34
C LEU A 62 12.81 -13.33 -4.36
N VAL A 63 11.69 -13.62 -3.70
CA VAL A 63 11.60 -14.73 -2.74
C VAL A 63 11.78 -16.09 -3.43
N ALA A 64 11.25 -16.23 -4.65
CA ALA A 64 11.41 -17.41 -5.48
C ALA A 64 12.90 -17.70 -5.77
N GLY A 65 13.69 -16.67 -6.07
CA GLY A 65 15.13 -16.77 -6.26
C GLY A 65 15.84 -17.34 -5.03
N ASP A 66 15.57 -16.79 -3.85
CA ASP A 66 16.19 -17.25 -2.59
C ASP A 66 15.77 -18.68 -2.24
N PHE A 67 14.49 -19.03 -2.42
CA PHE A 67 14.01 -20.40 -2.20
C PHE A 67 14.68 -21.43 -3.11
N LEU A 68 14.87 -21.11 -4.40
CA LEU A 68 15.56 -22.01 -5.33
C LEU A 68 17.00 -22.28 -4.88
N GLN A 69 17.72 -21.24 -4.50
CA GLN A 69 19.10 -21.38 -3.98
C GLN A 69 19.13 -22.25 -2.72
N ASN A 70 18.17 -22.08 -1.81
CA ASN A 70 18.03 -22.90 -0.61
C ASN A 70 17.73 -24.37 -0.94
N ILE A 71 16.84 -24.63 -1.89
CA ILE A 71 16.51 -25.98 -2.34
C ILE A 71 17.71 -26.65 -3.01
N GLU A 72 18.42 -25.94 -3.90
CA GLU A 72 19.64 -26.44 -4.54
C GLU A 72 20.72 -26.78 -3.50
N PHE A 73 20.94 -25.91 -2.51
CA PHE A 73 21.87 -26.17 -1.40
C PHE A 73 21.43 -27.37 -0.55
N GLY A 74 20.15 -27.45 -0.19
CA GLY A 74 19.60 -28.56 0.60
C GLY A 74 19.71 -29.90 -0.11
N MET A 75 19.42 -29.94 -1.43
CA MET A 75 19.59 -31.14 -2.25
C MET A 75 21.06 -31.59 -2.32
N ALA A 76 21.99 -30.65 -2.50
CA ALA A 76 23.43 -30.95 -2.50
C ALA A 76 23.88 -31.55 -1.15
N LEU A 77 23.38 -30.98 -0.05
CA LEU A 77 23.72 -31.41 1.30
C LEU A 77 23.15 -32.80 1.63
N LEU A 78 21.87 -33.05 1.31
CA LEU A 78 21.23 -34.37 1.48
C LEU A 78 21.95 -35.46 0.68
N HIS A 79 22.35 -35.15 -0.55
CA HIS A 79 23.12 -36.07 -1.38
C HIS A 79 24.47 -36.42 -0.74
N SER A 80 25.20 -35.42 -0.25
CA SER A 80 26.51 -35.61 0.40
C SER A 80 26.41 -36.48 1.66
N GLY A 81 25.31 -36.38 2.42
CA GLY A 81 25.08 -37.20 3.62
C GLY A 81 24.70 -38.65 3.32
N LEU A 82 23.94 -38.90 2.25
CA LEU A 82 23.50 -40.24 1.87
C LEU A 82 24.68 -41.17 1.52
N HIS A 83 25.67 -40.66 0.78
CA HIS A 83 26.89 -41.38 0.39
C HIS A 83 28.00 -41.39 1.48
N GLY A 84 27.61 -41.11 2.73
CA GLY A 84 28.49 -40.77 3.85
C GLY A 84 29.76 -41.60 4.02
N GLY A 85 30.89 -40.90 3.96
CA GLY A 85 32.19 -41.30 4.51
C GLY A 85 32.65 -40.31 5.60
N PRO A 86 33.82 -40.54 6.23
CA PRO A 86 34.41 -39.55 7.12
C PRO A 86 34.62 -38.21 6.37
N THR A 87 34.51 -37.09 7.08
CA THR A 87 34.79 -35.77 6.48
C THR A 87 36.23 -35.72 6.00
N VAL A 88 36.42 -35.64 4.69
CA VAL A 88 37.75 -35.46 4.08
C VAL A 88 37.79 -34.06 3.49
N VAL A 89 38.60 -33.20 4.12
CA VAL A 89 38.95 -31.88 3.62
C VAL A 89 40.34 -31.98 3.03
N ILE A 90 40.47 -31.77 1.72
CA ILE A 90 41.75 -31.78 1.03
C ILE A 90 42.21 -30.32 0.88
N SER A 91 43.46 -30.07 1.26
CA SER A 91 44.09 -28.74 1.12
C SER A 91 44.11 -28.31 -0.36
N PRO A 92 43.79 -27.05 -0.71
CA PRO A 92 43.56 -25.93 0.21
C PRO A 92 42.15 -25.85 0.81
N TYR A 93 41.07 -26.17 0.08
CA TYR A 93 39.68 -26.12 0.58
C TYR A 93 38.69 -27.01 -0.22
N GLU A 94 39.07 -28.22 -0.63
CA GLU A 94 38.18 -29.16 -1.35
C GLU A 94 37.45 -30.07 -0.35
N ILE A 95 36.12 -29.95 -0.25
CA ILE A 95 35.28 -30.82 0.58
C ILE A 95 34.79 -31.99 -0.28
N ARG A 96 35.36 -33.18 -0.10
CA ARG A 96 34.94 -34.38 -0.87
C ARG A 96 33.78 -35.14 -0.26
N ALA A 97 33.70 -35.18 1.06
CA ALA A 97 32.68 -35.93 1.77
C ALA A 97 32.34 -35.25 3.10
N LEU A 98 31.07 -35.33 3.50
CA LEU A 98 30.56 -34.80 4.76
C LEU A 98 30.00 -35.94 5.61
N ALA A 99 30.33 -35.93 6.89
CA ALA A 99 29.78 -36.88 7.85
C ALA A 99 28.27 -36.63 8.03
N ARG A 100 27.48 -37.71 8.14
CA ARG A 100 26.01 -37.65 8.28
C ARG A 100 25.54 -36.74 9.42
N TRP A 101 26.23 -36.76 10.56
CA TRP A 101 25.92 -35.88 11.68
C TRP A 101 26.09 -34.39 11.32
N ARG A 102 27.17 -34.03 10.61
CA ARG A 102 27.39 -32.64 10.17
C ARG A 102 26.33 -32.20 9.19
N VAL A 103 25.93 -33.08 8.27
CA VAL A 103 24.81 -32.84 7.34
C VAL A 103 23.51 -32.62 8.10
N ALA A 104 23.19 -33.46 9.09
CA ALA A 104 21.99 -33.30 9.92
C ALA A 104 22.00 -31.96 10.68
N VAL A 105 23.14 -31.57 11.26
CA VAL A 105 23.31 -30.28 11.95
C VAL A 105 23.13 -29.11 10.98
N LEU A 106 23.71 -29.16 9.78
CA LEU A 106 23.56 -28.10 8.77
C LEU A 106 22.11 -28.01 8.25
N LEU A 107 21.44 -29.14 8.05
CA LEU A 107 20.02 -29.16 7.68
C LEU A 107 19.14 -28.54 8.77
N LEU A 108 19.36 -28.93 10.03
CA LEU A 108 18.54 -28.50 11.16
C LEU A 108 18.81 -27.06 11.60
N LEU A 109 20.08 -26.63 11.63
CA LEU A 109 20.46 -25.32 12.18
C LEU A 109 20.65 -24.23 11.13
N VAL A 110 20.76 -24.57 9.84
CA VAL A 110 20.97 -23.59 8.77
C VAL A 110 19.80 -23.61 7.79
N LEU A 111 19.57 -24.76 7.13
CA LEU A 111 18.57 -24.83 6.06
C LEU A 111 17.15 -24.63 6.59
N LEU A 112 16.79 -25.29 7.69
CA LEU A 112 15.43 -25.22 8.24
C LEU A 112 15.07 -23.82 8.75
N PRO A 113 15.91 -23.12 9.56
CA PRO A 113 15.66 -21.74 9.94
C PRO A 113 15.57 -20.80 8.74
N ARG A 114 16.46 -20.94 7.74
CA ARG A 114 16.42 -20.12 6.53
C ARG A 114 15.12 -20.34 5.73
N ALA A 115 14.69 -21.58 5.59
CA ALA A 115 13.42 -21.91 4.94
C ALA A 115 12.20 -21.35 5.70
N ILE A 116 12.22 -21.40 7.04
CA ILE A 116 11.15 -20.80 7.87
C ILE A 116 11.10 -19.28 7.68
N VAL A 117 12.25 -18.61 7.78
CA VAL A 117 12.33 -17.15 7.60
C VAL A 117 11.84 -16.77 6.20
N SER A 118 12.28 -17.49 5.17
CA SER A 118 11.85 -17.26 3.78
C SER A 118 10.34 -17.45 3.61
N LEU A 119 9.74 -18.47 4.23
CA LEU A 119 8.30 -18.73 4.16
C LEU A 119 7.48 -17.66 4.89
N VAL A 120 7.97 -17.24 6.07
CA VAL A 120 7.35 -16.15 6.84
C VAL A 120 7.43 -14.85 6.05
N LEU A 121 8.60 -14.52 5.49
CA LEU A 121 8.77 -13.34 4.65
C LEU A 121 7.88 -13.42 3.42
N PHE A 122 7.80 -14.56 2.73
CA PHE A 122 6.92 -14.72 1.58
C PHE A 122 5.48 -14.31 1.89
N TYR A 123 4.89 -14.90 2.93
CA TYR A 123 3.51 -14.63 3.33
C TYR A 123 3.33 -13.22 3.91
N ALA A 124 4.19 -12.83 4.84
CA ALA A 124 4.09 -11.53 5.52
C ALA A 124 4.35 -10.38 4.54
N GLY A 125 5.31 -10.50 3.64
CA GLY A 125 5.63 -9.51 2.61
C GLY A 125 4.51 -9.38 1.57
N ALA A 126 3.95 -10.50 1.10
CA ALA A 126 2.79 -10.46 0.19
C ALA A 126 1.59 -9.77 0.84
N LYS A 127 1.32 -10.12 2.11
CA LYS A 127 0.28 -9.50 2.91
C LYS A 127 0.54 -8.00 3.11
N PHE A 128 1.76 -7.63 3.47
CA PHE A 128 2.16 -6.25 3.71
C PHE A 128 1.97 -5.36 2.47
N LEU A 129 2.36 -5.85 1.30
CA LEU A 129 2.15 -5.15 0.03
C LEU A 129 0.67 -4.96 -0.29
N ILE A 130 -0.14 -6.03 -0.19
CA ILE A 130 -1.57 -5.98 -0.53
C ILE A 130 -2.36 -5.03 0.38
N TYR A 131 -2.00 -4.95 1.67
CA TYR A 131 -2.69 -4.06 2.62
C TYR A 131 -2.21 -2.61 2.59
N THR A 132 -1.26 -2.25 1.71
CA THR A 132 -0.80 -0.86 1.58
C THR A 132 -1.77 -0.09 0.66
N PRO A 133 -2.50 0.93 1.17
CA PRO A 133 -3.51 1.64 0.39
C PRO A 133 -2.95 2.79 -0.45
N SER A 134 -1.77 3.32 -0.08
CA SER A 134 -1.09 4.39 -0.82
C SER A 134 -0.13 3.79 -1.84
N LEU A 135 -0.19 4.25 -3.09
CA LEU A 135 0.67 3.76 -4.16
C LEU A 135 2.15 4.15 -3.93
N ASP A 136 2.38 5.33 -3.35
CA ASP A 136 3.73 5.80 -3.03
C ASP A 136 4.36 4.91 -1.95
N ASP A 137 3.58 4.61 -0.90
CA ASP A 137 4.01 3.72 0.18
C ASP A 137 4.20 2.30 -0.32
N LEU A 138 3.39 1.84 -1.26
CA LEU A 138 3.48 0.49 -1.84
C LEU A 138 4.86 0.28 -2.51
N ILE A 139 5.31 1.24 -3.32
CA ILE A 139 6.60 1.15 -4.01
C ILE A 139 7.74 1.18 -2.99
N LEU A 140 7.67 2.09 -2.01
CA LEU A 140 8.66 2.20 -0.95
C LEU A 140 8.75 0.90 -0.13
N ASN A 141 7.60 0.34 0.25
CA ASN A 141 7.49 -0.92 0.99
C ASN A 141 8.04 -2.10 0.18
N ALA A 142 7.78 -2.15 -1.14
CA ALA A 142 8.34 -3.19 -2.01
C ALA A 142 9.87 -3.12 -2.09
N MET A 143 10.44 -1.93 -2.22
CA MET A 143 11.90 -1.74 -2.22
C MET A 143 12.51 -2.11 -0.85
N ALA A 144 11.85 -1.71 0.25
CA ALA A 144 12.31 -2.04 1.59
C ALA A 144 12.31 -3.55 1.85
N LEU A 145 11.28 -4.27 1.39
CA LEU A 145 11.24 -5.72 1.46
C LEU A 145 12.38 -6.37 0.65
N GLY A 146 12.73 -5.82 -0.51
CA GLY A 146 13.92 -6.24 -1.26
C GLY A 146 15.20 -6.09 -0.45
N PHE A 147 15.40 -4.95 0.21
CA PHE A 147 16.55 -4.74 1.10
C PHE A 147 16.60 -5.73 2.27
N VAL A 148 15.45 -6.10 2.84
CA VAL A 148 15.38 -7.10 3.92
C VAL A 148 15.84 -8.49 3.43
N MET A 149 15.58 -8.83 2.16
CA MET A 149 16.07 -10.09 1.58
C MET A 149 17.59 -10.11 1.44
N ASP A 150 18.22 -8.98 1.08
CA ASP A 150 19.67 -8.88 0.90
C ASP A 150 20.45 -8.69 2.21
N LEU A 151 19.74 -8.60 3.34
CA LEU A 151 20.34 -8.29 4.64
C LEU A 151 21.34 -9.36 5.09
N ASP A 152 21.10 -10.63 4.77
CA ASP A 152 22.00 -11.74 5.11
C ASP A 152 23.35 -11.63 4.38
N GLU A 153 23.36 -11.20 3.12
CA GLU A 153 24.58 -10.91 2.36
C GLU A 153 25.34 -9.71 2.96
N MET A 154 24.62 -8.68 3.40
CA MET A 154 25.25 -7.53 4.08
C MET A 154 25.85 -7.96 5.43
N LEU A 155 25.16 -8.80 6.19
CA LEU A 155 25.68 -9.35 7.44
C LEU A 155 26.92 -10.24 7.23
N PHE A 156 26.98 -10.96 6.12
CA PHE A 156 28.15 -11.75 5.76
C PHE A 156 29.41 -10.88 5.59
N ALA A 157 29.29 -9.59 5.28
CA ALA A 157 30.42 -8.68 5.22
C ALA A 157 31.09 -8.44 6.59
N PHE A 158 30.37 -8.63 7.70
CA PHE A 158 30.89 -8.48 9.07
C PHE A 158 31.58 -9.74 9.60
N VAL A 159 31.50 -10.86 8.87
CA VAL A 159 32.18 -12.11 9.24
C VAL A 159 33.71 -11.88 9.17
N PRO A 160 34.50 -12.40 10.14
CA PRO A 160 35.95 -12.19 10.18
C PRO A 160 36.63 -12.51 8.83
N PRO A 161 37.60 -11.71 8.36
CA PRO A 161 38.21 -11.88 7.04
C PRO A 161 38.75 -13.28 6.78
N ARG A 162 39.28 -13.95 7.81
CA ARG A 162 39.77 -15.34 7.70
C ARG A 162 38.67 -16.34 7.36
N VAL A 163 37.49 -16.19 7.99
CA VAL A 163 36.33 -17.05 7.73
C VAL A 163 35.73 -16.72 6.37
N ARG A 164 35.61 -15.43 6.04
CA ARG A 164 35.14 -14.98 4.73
C ARG A 164 36.02 -15.51 3.60
N SER A 165 37.34 -15.36 3.72
CA SER A 165 38.30 -15.91 2.75
C SER A 165 38.19 -17.42 2.65
N ALA A 166 38.05 -18.15 3.76
CA ALA A 166 37.90 -19.61 3.74
C ALA A 166 36.60 -20.07 3.05
N VAL A 167 35.50 -19.34 3.24
CA VAL A 167 34.22 -19.62 2.57
C VAL A 167 34.31 -19.29 1.08
N GLN A 168 34.86 -18.12 0.72
CA GLN A 168 35.03 -17.70 -0.68
C GLN A 168 36.04 -18.57 -1.45
N SER A 169 37.05 -19.11 -0.76
CA SER A 169 38.05 -20.01 -1.35
C SER A 169 37.61 -21.47 -1.33
N SER A 170 36.47 -21.81 -0.73
CA SER A 170 35.96 -23.17 -0.74
C SER A 170 35.44 -23.54 -2.13
N GLU A 171 35.82 -24.72 -2.63
CA GLU A 171 35.29 -25.19 -3.91
C GLU A 171 33.79 -25.50 -3.76
N PRO A 172 32.96 -25.19 -4.77
CA PRO A 172 31.55 -25.54 -4.76
C PRO A 172 31.40 -27.06 -4.59
N LEU A 173 30.49 -27.47 -3.70
CA LEU A 173 30.20 -28.88 -3.44
C LEU A 173 29.88 -29.60 -4.75
N ARG A 174 30.67 -30.60 -5.12
CA ARG A 174 30.43 -31.36 -6.35
C ARG A 174 29.14 -32.17 -6.21
N LEU A 175 28.11 -31.81 -6.98
CA LEU A 175 26.87 -32.58 -7.04
C LEU A 175 27.14 -33.94 -7.70
N GLY A 176 26.71 -35.02 -7.05
CA GLY A 176 26.85 -36.37 -7.60
C GLY A 176 25.89 -36.65 -8.75
N ARG A 177 26.18 -37.73 -9.51
CA ARG A 177 25.46 -38.15 -10.74
C ARG A 177 23.93 -38.29 -10.58
N PHE A 178 23.40 -38.47 -9.37
CA PHE A 178 21.97 -38.60 -9.12
C PHE A 178 21.20 -37.27 -9.28
N CYS A 179 21.80 -36.13 -8.90
CA CYS A 179 21.24 -34.80 -9.19
C CYS A 179 21.30 -34.46 -10.69
N ARG A 180 21.98 -35.26 -11.52
CA ARG A 180 21.89 -35.15 -12.99
C ARG A 180 20.57 -35.70 -13.54
N ARG A 181 19.84 -36.51 -12.74
CA ARG A 181 18.56 -37.13 -13.11
C ARG A 181 17.35 -36.26 -12.75
N LEU A 182 17.40 -35.56 -11.61
CA LEU A 182 16.59 -34.37 -11.33
C LEU A 182 17.21 -33.20 -12.08
N SER A 183 17.05 -33.17 -13.41
CA SER A 183 17.67 -32.11 -14.19
C SER A 183 17.11 -30.76 -13.70
N PRO A 184 17.95 -29.71 -13.55
CA PRO A 184 17.47 -28.36 -13.26
C PRO A 184 16.44 -27.87 -14.29
N SER A 185 16.42 -28.50 -15.48
CA SER A 185 15.41 -28.29 -16.52
C SER A 185 14.00 -28.73 -16.13
N TYR A 186 13.82 -29.62 -15.15
CA TYR A 186 12.49 -30.02 -14.64
C TYR A 186 12.10 -29.29 -13.35
N VAL A 187 13.07 -28.94 -12.50
CA VAL A 187 12.80 -28.27 -11.22
C VAL A 187 12.38 -26.81 -11.43
N ARG A 188 13.06 -26.10 -12.34
CA ARG A 188 12.77 -24.68 -12.64
C ARG A 188 11.36 -24.44 -13.19
N PRO A 189 10.85 -25.16 -14.21
CA PRO A 189 9.49 -24.93 -14.71
C PRO A 189 8.43 -25.30 -13.67
N TRP A 190 8.62 -26.38 -12.89
CA TRP A 190 7.68 -26.74 -11.83
C TRP A 190 7.64 -25.65 -10.75
N PHE A 191 8.80 -25.12 -10.38
CA PHE A 191 8.87 -24.03 -9.42
C PHE A 191 8.22 -22.74 -9.92
N LEU A 192 8.41 -22.38 -11.19
CA LEU A 192 7.70 -21.25 -11.80
C LEU A 192 6.17 -21.46 -11.80
N LEU A 193 5.70 -22.69 -12.03
CA LEU A 193 4.27 -23.02 -11.91
C LEU A 193 3.77 -22.86 -10.47
N VAL A 194 4.57 -23.22 -9.46
CA VAL A 194 4.24 -22.98 -8.04
C VAL A 194 4.12 -21.49 -7.75
N VAL A 195 5.09 -20.71 -8.20
CA VAL A 195 5.09 -19.25 -8.02
C VAL A 195 3.88 -18.62 -8.71
N GLY A 196 3.58 -19.03 -9.95
CA GLY A 196 2.38 -18.58 -10.67
C GLY A 196 1.08 -19.00 -9.98
N GLY A 197 1.01 -20.21 -9.45
CA GLY A 197 -0.12 -20.69 -8.66
C GLY A 197 -0.29 -19.91 -7.34
N ALA A 198 0.80 -19.66 -6.62
CA ALA A 198 0.79 -18.83 -5.42
C ALA A 198 0.37 -17.39 -5.73
N MET A 199 0.83 -16.84 -6.85
CA MET A 199 0.44 -15.50 -7.32
C MET A 199 -1.07 -15.48 -7.60
N PHE A 200 -1.58 -16.45 -8.37
CA PHE A 200 -3.01 -16.58 -8.64
C PHE A 200 -3.84 -16.68 -7.35
N LEU A 201 -3.41 -17.51 -6.39
CA LEU A 201 -4.06 -17.61 -5.09
C LEU A 201 -4.03 -16.28 -4.32
N SER A 202 -2.89 -15.57 -4.31
CA SER A 202 -2.77 -14.27 -3.64
C SER A 202 -3.69 -13.22 -4.27
N VAL A 203 -3.80 -13.19 -5.59
CA VAL A 203 -4.73 -12.29 -6.29
C VAL A 203 -6.17 -12.64 -5.95
N HIS A 204 -6.54 -13.91 -6.03
CA HIS A 204 -7.93 -14.32 -5.85
C HIS A 204 -8.41 -14.19 -4.39
N PHE A 205 -7.57 -14.56 -3.41
CA PHE A 205 -7.99 -14.58 -2.00
C PHE A 205 -7.66 -13.31 -1.23
N LEU A 206 -6.50 -12.69 -1.47
CA LEU A 206 -6.07 -11.53 -0.70
C LEU A 206 -6.43 -10.23 -1.43
N PHE A 207 -6.04 -10.11 -2.70
CA PHE A 207 -6.22 -8.87 -3.44
C PHE A 207 -7.69 -8.54 -3.70
N LEU A 208 -8.50 -9.52 -4.14
CA LEU A 208 -9.95 -9.30 -4.32
C LEU A 208 -10.67 -8.99 -3.01
N ASP A 209 -10.29 -9.62 -1.88
CA ASP A 209 -10.86 -9.29 -0.56
C ASP A 209 -10.55 -7.83 -0.19
N VAL A 210 -9.32 -7.37 -0.43
CA VAL A 210 -8.95 -5.97 -0.18
C VAL A 210 -9.70 -5.01 -1.09
N LEU A 211 -9.81 -5.28 -2.38
CA LEU A 211 -10.59 -4.44 -3.29
C LEU A 211 -12.07 -4.35 -2.88
N ASN A 212 -12.69 -5.46 -2.49
CA ASN A 212 -14.07 -5.47 -2.00
C ASN A 212 -14.22 -4.62 -0.72
N ARG A 213 -13.24 -4.67 0.18
CA ARG A 213 -13.26 -3.84 1.40
C ARG A 213 -13.05 -2.36 1.10
N MET A 214 -12.19 -2.02 0.13
CA MET A 214 -12.00 -0.65 -0.33
C MET A 214 -13.28 -0.10 -0.97
N GLN A 215 -13.95 -0.89 -1.80
CA GLN A 215 -15.22 -0.51 -2.40
C GLN A 215 -16.31 -0.31 -1.34
N LEU A 216 -16.45 -1.23 -0.39
CA LEU A 216 -17.40 -1.09 0.72
C LEU A 216 -17.09 0.15 1.59
N ALA A 217 -15.80 0.43 1.85
CA ALA A 217 -15.39 1.63 2.56
C ALA A 217 -15.74 2.90 1.76
N GLN A 218 -15.54 2.89 0.45
CA GLN A 218 -15.92 4.00 -0.43
C GLN A 218 -17.44 4.22 -0.43
N ASP A 219 -18.22 3.15 -0.58
CA ASP A 219 -19.69 3.20 -0.58
C ASP A 219 -20.26 3.63 0.78
N THR A 220 -19.61 3.27 1.90
CA THR A 220 -20.03 3.73 3.23
C THR A 220 -19.69 5.19 3.51
N MET A 221 -18.59 5.70 2.94
CA MET A 221 -18.21 7.11 3.06
C MET A 221 -19.03 8.03 2.16
N CYS A 222 -19.28 7.58 0.92
CA CYS A 222 -19.78 8.42 -0.16
C CYS A 222 -21.06 7.92 -0.83
N GLY A 223 -21.60 6.77 -0.43
CA GLY A 223 -22.86 6.25 -0.93
C GLY A 223 -24.07 7.03 -0.41
N GLY A 224 -25.16 6.97 -1.18
CA GLY A 224 -26.42 7.60 -0.82
C GLY A 224 -26.37 9.13 -0.82
N ASN A 225 -27.18 9.76 0.04
CA ASN A 225 -27.25 11.22 0.11
C ASN A 225 -26.15 11.75 1.03
N THR A 226 -25.12 12.37 0.44
CA THR A 226 -24.01 12.99 1.19
C THR A 226 -24.33 14.41 1.66
N ALA A 227 -25.40 15.06 1.15
CA ALA A 227 -25.75 16.45 1.45
C ALA A 227 -26.52 16.61 2.77
N PHE A 228 -25.93 16.18 3.90
CA PHE A 228 -26.53 16.32 5.22
C PHE A 228 -25.53 16.84 6.27
N VAL A 229 -26.05 17.58 7.26
CA VAL A 229 -25.34 17.89 8.51
C VAL A 229 -26.11 17.26 9.65
N TYR A 230 -25.40 16.76 10.65
CA TYR A 230 -26.00 16.37 11.90
C TYR A 230 -25.38 17.15 13.06
N THR A 231 -26.17 17.41 14.08
CA THR A 231 -25.69 17.94 15.36
C THR A 231 -26.35 17.14 16.47
N MET A 232 -25.60 16.85 17.53
CA MET A 232 -26.20 16.30 18.76
C MET A 232 -26.57 17.45 19.66
N ASP A 233 -27.82 17.48 20.12
CA ASP A 233 -28.22 18.37 21.20
C ASP A 233 -27.59 17.85 22.52
N PRO A 234 -26.70 18.63 23.16
CA PRO A 234 -26.00 18.19 24.36
C PRO A 234 -26.93 17.98 25.56
N SER A 235 -28.14 18.55 25.54
CA SER A 235 -29.08 18.46 26.66
C SER A 235 -30.02 17.25 26.57
N THR A 236 -30.43 16.88 25.36
CA THR A 236 -31.39 15.79 25.12
C THR A 236 -30.73 14.53 24.56
N GLY A 237 -29.50 14.62 24.04
CA GLY A 237 -28.84 13.53 23.33
C GLY A 237 -29.47 13.20 21.98
N VAL A 238 -30.42 14.02 21.51
CA VAL A 238 -31.10 13.81 20.23
C VAL A 238 -30.19 14.25 19.09
N VAL A 239 -30.07 13.40 18.07
CA VAL A 239 -29.39 13.73 16.81
C VAL A 239 -30.36 14.47 15.91
N LEU A 240 -30.09 15.75 15.65
CA LEU A 240 -30.81 16.56 14.68
C LEU A 240 -30.12 16.46 13.33
N ARG A 241 -30.88 16.26 12.24
CA ARG A 241 -30.38 16.16 10.87
C ARG A 241 -30.94 17.32 10.02
N GLY A 242 -30.07 18.01 9.30
CA GLY A 242 -30.40 19.03 8.30
C GLY A 242 -29.85 18.70 6.92
N VAL A 243 -30.45 19.25 5.87
CA VAL A 243 -30.01 19.10 4.47
C VAL A 243 -29.13 20.29 4.08
N THR A 244 -28.09 20.08 3.28
CA THR A 244 -27.20 21.15 2.78
C THR A 244 -27.48 21.50 1.32
N ALA A 245 -27.09 22.71 0.91
CA ALA A 245 -27.10 23.10 -0.50
C ALA A 245 -26.03 22.31 -1.29
N LEU A 246 -26.26 22.11 -2.59
CA LEU A 246 -25.21 21.63 -3.51
C LEU A 246 -24.10 22.67 -3.61
N SER A 247 -22.84 22.21 -3.66
CA SER A 247 -21.67 23.08 -3.63
C SER A 247 -21.63 24.07 -4.82
N PRO A 248 -21.50 25.39 -4.58
CA PRO A 248 -20.87 26.24 -5.56
C PRO A 248 -19.37 25.90 -5.64
N GLU A 249 -18.78 25.90 -6.83
CA GLU A 249 -17.33 25.79 -7.02
C GLU A 249 -16.64 26.95 -6.29
N LEU A 250 -16.04 26.66 -5.13
CA LEU A 250 -15.41 27.65 -4.28
C LEU A 250 -13.91 27.66 -4.58
N ASN A 251 -13.41 28.70 -5.25
CA ASN A 251 -11.99 28.79 -5.68
C ASN A 251 -11.03 28.95 -4.48
N VAL A 252 -10.47 27.83 -4.02
CA VAL A 252 -9.68 27.69 -2.77
C VAL A 252 -8.45 28.62 -2.72
N SER A 253 -7.80 28.90 -3.85
CA SER A 253 -6.63 29.78 -3.90
C SER A 253 -7.01 31.23 -3.58
N ALA A 254 -8.16 31.69 -4.06
CA ALA A 254 -8.67 33.03 -3.75
C ALA A 254 -9.05 33.18 -2.27
N TYR A 255 -9.58 32.12 -1.64
CA TYR A 255 -10.00 32.18 -0.22
C TYR A 255 -8.84 32.13 0.76
N SER A 256 -7.84 31.26 0.54
CA SER A 256 -6.66 31.20 1.41
C SER A 256 -5.89 32.52 1.39
N PHE A 257 -5.71 33.11 0.22
CA PHE A 257 -5.06 34.41 0.06
C PHE A 257 -5.87 35.55 0.71
N ARG A 258 -7.19 35.59 0.51
CA ARG A 258 -8.06 36.61 1.15
C ARG A 258 -8.09 36.50 2.66
N ALA A 259 -8.10 35.28 3.22
CA ALA A 259 -8.08 35.09 4.67
C ALA A 259 -6.74 35.56 5.26
N VAL A 260 -5.62 35.25 4.61
CA VAL A 260 -4.29 35.73 5.04
C VAL A 260 -4.18 37.26 4.92
N LEU A 261 -4.71 37.86 3.86
CA LEU A 261 -4.75 39.32 3.69
C LEU A 261 -5.62 40.01 4.75
N GLN A 262 -6.78 39.44 5.06
CA GLN A 262 -7.71 40.00 6.04
C GLN A 262 -7.14 39.95 7.46
N GLU A 263 -6.46 38.86 7.84
CA GLU A 263 -5.82 38.72 9.15
C GLU A 263 -4.48 39.50 9.25
N SER A 264 -3.75 39.64 8.15
CA SER A 264 -2.52 40.45 8.13
C SER A 264 -2.77 41.97 8.13
N GLY A 265 -4.02 42.40 7.94
CA GLY A 265 -4.40 43.82 7.91
C GLY A 265 -3.87 44.58 6.69
N LEU A 266 -3.36 43.87 5.68
CA LEU A 266 -2.82 44.47 4.45
C LEU A 266 -3.98 44.87 3.52
N GLN A 267 -4.01 46.13 3.08
CA GLN A 267 -5.04 46.61 2.16
C GLN A 267 -4.75 46.12 0.73
N VAL A 268 -5.69 45.32 0.20
CA VAL A 268 -5.62 44.68 -1.14
C VAL A 268 -5.33 45.65 -2.28
N ARG A 269 -5.77 46.91 -2.13
CA ARG A 269 -5.66 47.94 -3.18
C ARG A 269 -4.22 48.39 -3.43
N GLU A 270 -3.39 48.45 -2.40
CA GLU A 270 -1.98 48.87 -2.54
C GLU A 270 -1.11 47.72 -3.07
N LEU A 271 -1.43 46.47 -2.71
CA LEU A 271 -0.66 45.30 -3.11
C LEU A 271 -0.97 44.82 -4.54
N ALA A 272 -2.20 45.03 -5.01
CA ALA A 272 -2.63 44.65 -6.37
C ALA A 272 -1.92 45.46 -7.47
N ASP A 273 -1.58 46.72 -7.18
CA ASP A 273 -0.85 47.59 -8.11
C ASP A 273 0.65 47.24 -8.16
N GLU A 274 1.23 46.64 -7.11
CA GLU A 274 2.63 46.19 -7.09
C GLU A 274 2.84 44.76 -7.63
N LEU A 275 1.84 43.88 -7.52
CA LEU A 275 1.93 42.45 -7.90
C LEU A 275 1.43 42.16 -9.32
N SER A 276 1.46 43.14 -10.25
CA SER A 276 0.92 43.05 -11.61
C SER A 276 1.67 42.08 -12.54
N TRP A 277 1.81 40.81 -12.17
CA TRP A 277 2.21 39.73 -13.03
C TRP A 277 0.97 38.88 -13.31
N ASP A 278 0.34 39.22 -14.44
CA ASP A 278 -0.75 38.54 -15.12
C ASP A 278 -2.14 38.66 -14.46
N ASN A 279 -3.09 39.23 -15.21
CA ASN A 279 -4.47 39.53 -14.80
C ASN A 279 -5.36 38.29 -14.57
N SER A 280 -4.76 37.14 -14.32
CA SER A 280 -5.42 35.86 -14.07
C SER A 280 -6.14 35.77 -12.71
N TRP A 281 -5.89 36.74 -11.80
CA TRP A 281 -6.40 36.70 -10.43
C TRP A 281 -7.58 37.64 -10.13
N VAL A 282 -7.98 38.53 -11.04
CA VAL A 282 -9.16 39.40 -10.81
C VAL A 282 -10.43 38.55 -10.95
N PRO A 283 -11.21 38.29 -9.89
CA PRO A 283 -12.45 37.55 -10.03
C PRO A 283 -13.51 38.46 -10.66
N ASP A 284 -14.21 37.94 -11.67
CA ASP A 284 -15.27 38.65 -12.38
C ASP A 284 -16.29 39.22 -11.39
N ALA A 285 -16.63 40.49 -11.60
CA ALA A 285 -17.63 41.22 -10.83
C ALA A 285 -19.04 40.77 -11.22
N GLU A 286 -19.38 39.49 -11.06
CA GLU A 286 -20.76 39.03 -11.18
C GLU A 286 -21.45 38.91 -9.81
N SER A 287 -22.55 39.64 -9.74
CA SER A 287 -23.44 39.87 -8.60
C SER A 287 -23.93 38.60 -7.91
N MET A 288 -23.58 38.44 -6.62
CA MET A 288 -24.39 37.65 -5.70
C MET A 288 -25.61 38.50 -5.25
N SER A 289 -26.73 38.38 -5.96
CA SER A 289 -28.03 38.75 -5.38
C SER A 289 -28.46 37.65 -4.42
N VAL A 290 -28.43 37.93 -3.12
CA VAL A 290 -29.04 37.06 -2.10
C VAL A 290 -30.56 37.14 -2.24
N SER A 291 -31.18 36.13 -2.87
CA SER A 291 -32.63 35.96 -2.81
C SER A 291 -33.00 35.30 -1.49
N MET A 292 -33.48 36.11 -0.53
CA MET A 292 -34.15 35.63 0.67
C MET A 292 -35.57 35.18 0.31
N SER A 293 -35.79 33.89 0.07
CA SER A 293 -37.14 33.32 0.12
C SER A 293 -37.48 32.99 1.58
N ARG A 294 -38.32 33.81 2.21
CA ARG A 294 -39.01 33.46 3.46
C ARG A 294 -40.27 32.67 3.10
N GLU A 295 -40.21 31.34 3.19
CA GLU A 295 -41.43 30.54 3.31
C GLU A 295 -41.89 30.54 4.77
N TRP A 296 -43.08 31.09 5.01
CA TRP A 296 -43.75 31.02 6.29
C TRP A 296 -44.36 29.63 6.44
N ILE A 297 -43.88 28.86 7.42
CA ILE A 297 -44.53 27.64 7.87
C ILE A 297 -45.66 28.05 8.81
N GLU A 298 -46.91 27.95 8.35
CA GLU A 298 -48.09 28.08 9.21
C GLU A 298 -48.16 26.88 10.16
N VAL A 299 -47.89 27.13 11.44
CA VAL A 299 -48.11 26.17 12.52
C VAL A 299 -49.60 26.22 12.90
N TRP A 300 -50.35 25.19 12.53
CA TRP A 300 -51.73 25.00 13.00
C TRP A 300 -51.73 24.66 14.50
N GLY A 301 -51.95 25.68 15.33
CA GLY A 301 -52.24 25.52 16.75
C GLY A 301 -53.74 25.24 16.97
N GLY A 302 -54.09 23.99 17.25
CA GLY A 302 -55.40 23.65 17.77
C GLY A 302 -55.45 23.79 19.29
N ALA A 303 -56.34 24.63 19.82
CA ALA A 303 -56.95 24.47 21.15
C ALA A 303 -58.10 25.47 21.41
N ARG A 304 -59.30 24.89 21.56
CA ARG A 304 -60.37 25.19 22.55
C ARG A 304 -60.76 26.65 22.80
N ASP A 305 -61.96 27.00 22.33
CA ASP A 305 -62.83 27.96 23.02
C ASP A 305 -63.98 27.22 23.72
N GLY A 306 -64.16 27.55 25.00
CA GLY A 306 -65.32 27.18 25.79
C GLY A 306 -66.44 28.21 25.64
N GLY A 307 -67.67 27.70 25.63
CA GLY A 307 -68.93 28.41 25.70
C GLY A 307 -70.03 27.38 25.91
#